data_AF-A0A0G1X5Y3-F1
#
_entry.id   AF-A0A0G1X5Y3-F1
#
_cell.length_a   1.000
_cell.length_b   1.000
_cell.length_c   1.000
_cell.angle_alpha   90.00
_cell.angle_beta   90.00
_cell.angle_gamma   90.00
#
_symmetry.space_group_name_H-M   'P 1'
#
loop_
_entity.id
_entity.type
_entity.pdbx_description
1 polymer ?
#
loop_
_entity_poly.entity_id
_entity_poly.type
_entity_poly.pdbx_seq_one_letter_code
_entity_poly.pdbx_strand_id
1 'polypeptide(L)' 'MTFDHVCGLQGFGRGLHDVCPACEFYRLMSLGVPEGIARQAAHLRAAMNPDIFPSGQYMDSLYEEFKALEQEYGRKIP' A
#
# COMPACT_ATOMS: atom_id res chain seq x y z
N MET A 1 -18.16 -11.18 -12.77
CA MET A 1 -18.34 -10.32 -11.59
C MET A 1 -17.35 -9.18 -11.73
N THR A 2 -17.84 -7.99 -12.07
CA THR A 2 -17.04 -6.76 -12.08
C THR A 2 -16.72 -6.44 -10.63
N PHE A 3 -15.44 -6.46 -10.27
CA PHE A 3 -14.98 -5.97 -8.98
C PHE A 3 -15.05 -4.44 -9.03
N ASP A 4 -16.21 -3.88 -8.70
CA ASP A 4 -16.35 -2.47 -8.35
C ASP A 4 -15.57 -2.22 -7.05
N HIS A 5 -14.24 -2.13 -7.16
CA HIS A 5 -13.43 -1.51 -6.13
C HIS A 5 -13.88 -0.07 -6.01
N VAL A 6 -14.15 0.37 -4.77
CA VAL A 6 -14.62 1.73 -4.45
C VAL A 6 -13.51 2.74 -4.78
N CYS A 7 -13.35 3.02 -6.08
CA CYS A 7 -12.61 4.13 -6.65
C CYS A 7 -13.53 5.35 -6.83
N GLY A 8 -14.80 5.25 -6.42
CA GLY A 8 -15.86 6.23 -6.69
C GLY A 8 -16.11 7.28 -5.60
N LEU A 9 -15.33 7.31 -4.52
CA LEU A 9 -15.47 8.37 -3.51
C LEU A 9 -14.88 9.68 -4.04
N GLN A 10 -15.64 10.78 -3.99
CA GLN A 10 -15.12 12.11 -4.27
C GLN A 10 -13.93 12.40 -3.35
N GLY A 11 -12.73 12.50 -3.93
CA GLY A 11 -11.48 12.68 -3.19
C GLY A 11 -10.47 11.54 -3.39
N PHE A 12 -10.91 10.37 -3.86
CA PHE A 12 -10.03 9.24 -4.16
C PHE A 12 -9.05 9.59 -5.30
N GLY A 13 -7.76 9.35 -5.10
CA GLY A 13 -6.69 9.70 -6.05
C GLY A 13 -6.25 11.18 -6.06
N ARG A 14 -6.59 11.99 -5.04
CA ARG A 14 -6.16 13.40 -4.96
C ARG A 14 -4.87 13.61 -4.16
N GLY A 15 -4.49 12.67 -3.31
CA GLY A 15 -3.19 12.58 -2.64
C GLY A 15 -2.37 11.36 -3.08
N LEU A 16 -1.04 11.45 -2.97
CA LEU A 16 -0.11 10.31 -3.18
C LEU A 16 -0.42 9.10 -2.26
N HIS A 17 -1.25 9.29 -1.24
CA HIS A 17 -1.65 8.29 -0.24
C HIS A 17 -3.09 7.75 -0.44
N ASP A 18 -3.81 8.20 -1.47
CA ASP A 18 -5.24 7.87 -1.69
C ASP A 18 -5.46 6.65 -2.60
N VAL A 19 -4.59 5.64 -2.51
CA VAL A 19 -4.79 4.38 -3.24
C VAL A 19 -5.28 3.34 -2.25
N CYS A 20 -6.49 2.83 -2.47
CA CYS A 20 -6.99 1.73 -1.64
C CYS A 20 -6.06 0.52 -1.77
N PRO A 21 -5.96 -0.34 -0.74
CA PRO A 21 -5.07 -1.50 -0.76
C PRO A 21 -5.25 -2.39 -2.00
N ALA A 22 -6.49 -2.53 -2.49
CA ALA A 22 -6.75 -3.34 -3.68
C ALA A 22 -6.17 -2.71 -4.96
N CYS A 23 -6.36 -1.41 -5.18
CA CYS A 23 -5.80 -0.73 -6.35
C CYS A 23 -4.27 -0.72 -6.31
N GLU A 24 -3.69 -0.55 -5.12
CA GLU A 24 -2.24 -0.58 -4.94
C GLU A 24 -1.69 -1.98 -5.21
N PHE A 25 -2.36 -3.03 -4.73
CA PHE A 25 -2.02 -4.41 -5.03
C PHE A 25 -1.99 -4.68 -6.55
N TYR A 26 -3.03 -4.30 -7.29
CA TYR A 26 -3.06 -4.49 -8.75
C TYR A 26 -2.01 -3.66 -9.47
N ARG A 27 -1.72 -2.43 -9.00
CA ARG A 27 -0.63 -1.60 -9.53
C ARG A 27 0.71 -2.31 -9.38
N LEU A 28 1.02 -2.80 -8.17
CA LEU A 28 2.27 -3.51 -7.88
C LEU A 28 2.39 -4.81 -8.69
N MET A 29 1.32 -5.60 -8.80
CA MET A 29 1.34 -6.79 -9.66
C MET A 29 1.58 -6.45 -11.13
N SER A 30 0.98 -5.38 -11.64
CA SER A 30 1.19 -4.92 -13.03
C SER A 30 2.62 -4.45 -13.29
N LEU A 31 3.35 -4.03 -12.25
CA LEU A 31 4.77 -3.68 -12.28
C LEU A 31 5.70 -4.89 -12.08
N GLY A 32 5.15 -6.11 -12.01
CA GLY A 32 5.92 -7.34 -11.84
C GLY A 32 6.36 -7.60 -10.40
N VAL A 33 5.67 -7.02 -9.41
CA VAL A 33 5.86 -7.40 -8.00
C VAL A 33 5.13 -8.72 -7.73
N PRO A 34 5.79 -9.72 -7.10
CA PRO A 34 5.14 -10.98 -6.73
C PRO A 34 3.92 -10.76 -5.84
N GLU A 35 2.89 -11.59 -6.02
CA GLU A 35 1.60 -11.43 -5.34
C GLU A 35 1.72 -11.28 -3.81
N GLY A 36 2.56 -12.09 -3.15
CA GLY A 36 2.76 -12.03 -1.70
C GLY A 36 3.32 -10.69 -1.24
N ILE A 37 4.35 -10.20 -1.93
CA ILE A 37 4.99 -8.91 -1.67
C ILE A 37 4.03 -7.75 -1.98
N ALA A 38 3.33 -7.81 -3.12
CA ALA A 38 2.38 -6.80 -3.53
C ALA A 38 1.23 -6.64 -2.52
N ARG A 39 0.74 -7.77 -1.98
CA ARG A 39 -0.34 -7.77 -0.99
C ARG A 39 0.13 -7.15 0.32
N GLN A 40 1.26 -7.60 0.86
CA GLN A 40 1.82 -7.04 2.10
C GLN A 40 2.14 -5.56 1.97
N ALA A 41 2.76 -5.15 0.85
CA ALA A 41 3.09 -3.76 0.58
C ALA A 41 1.86 -2.85 0.53
N ALA A 42 0.78 -3.30 -0.12
CA ALA A 42 -0.45 -2.53 -0.22
C ALA A 42 -1.14 -2.34 1.13
N HIS A 43 -1.12 -3.37 1.99
CA HIS A 43 -1.66 -3.27 3.36
C HIS A 43 -0.83 -2.34 4.24
N LEU A 44 0.50 -2.45 4.19
CA LEU A 44 1.40 -1.59 4.95
C LEU A 44 1.25 -0.12 4.53
N ARG A 45 1.19 0.18 3.22
CA ARG A 45 0.99 1.55 2.72
C ARG A 45 -0.34 2.15 3.15
N ALA A 46 -1.40 1.36 3.20
CA ALA A 46 -2.69 1.82 3.70
C ALA A 46 -2.68 2.05 5.22
N ALA A 47 -1.97 1.21 5.98
CA ALA A 47 -1.80 1.41 7.43
C ALA A 47 -0.92 2.63 7.75
N MET A 48 0.02 2.96 6.86
CA MET A 48 0.86 4.17 6.94
C MET A 48 0.13 5.45 6.52
N ASN A 49 -1.17 5.40 6.20
CA ASN A 49 -1.92 6.60 5.88
C ASN A 49 -2.12 7.46 7.14
N PRO A 50 -1.52 8.66 7.21
CA PRO A 50 -1.56 9.52 8.39
C PRO A 50 -2.96 10.07 8.68
N ASP A 51 -3.87 10.08 7.69
CA ASP A 51 -5.26 10.49 7.86
C ASP A 51 -6.10 9.43 8.58
N ILE A 52 -5.62 8.17 8.61
CA ILE A 52 -6.30 7.04 9.26
C ILE A 52 -5.72 6.79 10.66
N PHE A 53 -4.40 6.93 10.84
CA PHE A 53 -3.73 6.69 12.13
C PHE A 53 -2.70 7.80 12.47
N PRO A 54 -3.00 8.70 13.43
CA PRO A 54 -2.15 9.87 13.69
C PRO A 54 -0.95 9.65 14.65
N SER A 55 -0.48 8.42 14.90
CA SER A 55 0.52 8.16 15.97
C SER A 55 1.91 7.70 15.48
N GLY A 56 2.92 8.51 15.81
CA GLY A 56 4.30 8.38 15.32
C GLY A 56 5.02 7.05 15.62
N GLN A 57 4.94 6.50 16.84
CA GLN A 57 5.64 5.24 17.15
C GLN A 57 5.08 4.03 16.39
N TYR A 58 3.78 4.04 16.09
CA TYR A 58 3.14 3.00 15.28
C TYR A 58 3.56 3.13 13.82
N MET A 59 3.65 4.37 13.32
CA MET A 59 4.16 4.65 11.97
C MET A 59 5.60 4.20 11.80
N ASP A 60 6.50 4.48 12.75
CA ASP A 60 7.90 4.04 12.69
C ASP A 60 8.01 2.50 12.56
N SER A 61 7.17 1.77 13.30
CA SER A 61 7.12 0.30 13.23
C SER A 61 6.66 -0.18 11.85
N LEU A 62 5.63 0.44 11.27
CA LEU A 62 5.14 0.12 9.93
C LEU A 62 6.17 0.43 8.83
N TYR A 63 6.96 1.51 9.00
CA TYR A 63 8.05 1.84 8.08
C TYR A 63 9.17 0.80 8.14
N GLU A 64 9.54 0.33 9.34
CA GLU A 64 10.53 -0.74 9.48
C GLU A 64 10.01 -2.08 8.91
N GLU A 65 8.73 -2.40 9.11
CA GLU A 65 8.09 -3.56 8.46
C GLU A 65 8.10 -3.45 6.92
N PHE A 66 7.80 -2.27 6.38
CA PHE A 66 7.85 -2.05 4.94
C PHE A 66 9.27 -2.18 4.39
N LYS A 67 10.26 -1.68 5.13
CA LYS A 67 11.68 -1.81 4.77
C LYS A 67 12.18 -3.25 4.84
N ALA A 68 11.73 -4.03 5.83
CA ALA A 68 12.02 -5.46 5.90
C ALA A 68 11.43 -6.20 4.69
N LEU A 69 10.24 -5.81 4.23
CA LEU A 69 9.62 -6.35 3.03
C LEU A 69 10.44 -6.02 1.76
N GLU A 70 10.99 -4.81 1.63
CA GLU A 70 11.91 -4.48 0.53
C GLU A 70 13.21 -5.30 0.58
N GLN A 71 13.70 -5.63 1.78
CA GLN A 71 14.86 -6.50 1.96
C GLN A 71 14.57 -7.94 1.55
N GLU A 72 13.41 -8.49 1.96
CA GLU A 72 12.95 -9.81 1.55
C GLU A 72 12.79 -9.90 0.03
N TYR A 73 12.21 -8.85 -0.56
CA TYR A 73 12.03 -8.75 -2.00
C TYR A 73 13.35 -8.57 -2.78
N GLY A 74 14.41 -8.10 -2.11
CA GLY A 74 15.73 -7.87 -2.70
C GLY A 74 15.79 -6.62 -3.59
N ARG A 75 14.74 -5.82 -3.66
CA ARG A 75 14.69 -4.54 -4.39
C ARG A 75 13.63 -3.61 -3.79
N LYS A 76 13.71 -2.33 -4.16
CA LYS A 76 12.68 -1.36 -3.76
C LYS A 76 11.32 -1.69 -4.37
N ILE A 77 10.27 -1.51 -3.59
CA ILE A 77 8.89 -1.70 -4.03
C ILE A 77 8.43 -0.40 -4.70
N PRO A 78 8.02 -0.43 -5.98
CA PRO A 78 7.72 0.77 -6.77
C PRO A 78 6.38 1.44 -6.39
#